data_AF-A0AA37IPW4-F1
#
_entry.id   AF-A0AA37IPW4-F1
#
_cell.length_a   1.000
_cell.length_b   1.000
_cell.length_c   1.000
_cell.angle_alpha   90.00
_cell.angle_beta   90.00
_cell.angle_gamma   90.00
#
_symmetry.space_group_name_H-M   'P 1'
#
loop_
_entity.id
_entity.type
_entity.pdbx_description
1 polymer ?
#
loop_
_entity_poly.entity_id
_entity_poly.type
_entity_poly.pdbx_seq_one_letter_code
_entity_poly.pdbx_strand_id
1 'polypeptide(L)' 'MQLRKIVKNRGHFPADDAASKLLYLALRNIEKDWKMPPITWRQAVNQFATVFVERFTCAIS' A
#
# COMPACT_ATOMS: atom_id res chain seq x y z
N MET A 1 7.32 3.27 -10.16
CA MET A 1 8.03 4.43 -10.77
C MET A 1 7.67 5.78 -10.14
N GLN A 2 6.45 5.99 -9.62
CA GLN A 2 5.99 7.31 -9.18
C GLN A 2 6.75 7.85 -7.95
N LEU A 3 6.92 7.05 -6.89
CA LEU A 3 7.60 7.51 -5.67
C LEU A 3 9.07 7.88 -5.91
N ARG A 4 9.82 7.03 -6.62
CA ARG A 4 11.21 7.30 -7.01
C ARG A 4 11.36 8.60 -7.81
N LYS A 5 10.41 8.89 -8.72
CA LYS A 5 10.43 10.12 -9.53
C LYS A 5 10.23 11.36 -8.66
N ILE A 6 9.30 11.31 -7.70
CA ILE A 6 9.01 12.41 -6.78
C ILE A 6 10.25 12.73 -5.91
N VAL A 7 10.91 11.71 -5.37
CA VAL A 7 12.13 11.89 -4.57
C VAL A 7 13.29 12.43 -5.44
N LYS A 8 13.52 11.85 -6.61
CA LYS A 8 14.59 12.29 -7.54
C LYS A 8 14.42 13.74 -7.98
N ASN A 9 13.18 14.18 -8.21
CA ASN A 9 12.89 15.54 -8.66
C ASN A 9 13.08 16.59 -7.55
N ARG A 10 12.97 16.21 -6.27
CA ARG A 10 13.13 17.16 -5.16
C ARG A 10 14.60 17.48 -4.87
N GLY A 11 15.50 16.50 -5.01
CA GLY A 11 16.93 16.67 -4.73
C GLY A 11 17.25 16.60 -3.23
N HIS A 12 17.92 17.63 -2.69
CA HIS A 12 18.31 17.70 -1.28
C HIS A 12 17.15 18.12 -0.37
N PHE A 13 17.08 17.53 0.83
CA PHE A 13 16.09 17.85 1.85
C PHE A 13 16.75 18.66 2.98
N PRO A 14 16.12 19.74 3.44
CA PRO A 14 16.66 20.59 4.49
C PRO A 14 16.66 19.93 5.89
N ALA A 15 15.84 18.89 6.08
CA ALA A 15 15.76 18.06 7.29
C ALA A 15 15.06 16.73 6.98
N ASP A 16 15.24 15.73 7.84
CA ASP A 16 14.62 14.41 7.69
C ASP A 16 13.09 14.45 7.78
N ASP A 17 12.55 15.38 8.56
CA ASP A 17 11.09 15.61 8.66
C ASP A 17 10.50 16.08 7.32
N ALA A 18 11.25 16.88 6.56
CA ALA A 18 10.81 17.34 5.24
C ALA A 18 10.78 16.20 4.22
N ALA A 19 11.74 15.27 4.30
CA ALA A 19 11.73 14.05 3.49
C ALA A 19 10.54 13.16 3.86
N SER A 20 10.32 12.94 5.14
CA SER A 20 9.22 12.12 5.67
C SER A 20 7.85 12.67 5.28
N LYS A 21 7.66 13.99 5.37
CA LYS A 21 6.42 14.66 4.94
C LYS A 21 6.17 14.50 3.44
N LEU A 22 7.20 14.60 2.62
CA LEU A 22 7.08 14.43 1.17
C LEU A 22 6.74 12.98 0.79
N LEU A 23 7.36 11.99 1.45
CA LEU A 23 7.00 10.58 1.31
C LEU A 23 5.53 10.34 1.69
N TYR A 24 5.09 10.87 2.82
CA TYR A 24 3.70 10.76 3.27
C TYR A 24 2.72 11.34 2.25
N LEU A 25 2.96 12.55 1.76
CA LEU A 25 2.09 13.19 0.77
C LEU A 25 2.06 12.44 -0.57
N ALA A 26 3.21 11.92 -1.00
CA ALA A 26 3.31 11.12 -2.20
C ALA A 26 2.49 9.82 -2.09
N LEU A 27 2.65 9.08 -0.98
CA LEU A 27 1.88 7.86 -0.72
C LEU A 27 0.39 8.14 -0.64
N ARG A 28 -0.03 9.20 0.08
CA ARG A 28 -1.43 9.60 0.20
C ARG A 28 -2.06 9.97 -1.15
N ASN A 29 -1.29 10.53 -2.08
CA ASN A 29 -1.79 10.80 -3.42
C ASN A 29 -1.90 9.53 -4.27
N ILE A 30 -0.93 8.62 -4.17
CA ILE A 30 -0.97 7.31 -4.85
C ILE A 30 -2.16 6.48 -4.37
N GLU A 31 -2.43 6.49 -3.07
CA GLU A 31 -3.55 5.77 -2.45
C GLU A 31 -4.91 6.21 -3.01
N LYS A 32 -5.09 7.49 -3.35
CA LYS A 32 -6.34 7.98 -3.98
C LYS A 32 -6.64 7.33 -5.32
N ASP A 33 -5.60 6.89 -6.03
CA ASP A 33 -5.72 6.27 -7.34
C ASP A 33 -5.93 4.75 -7.23
N TRP A 34 -5.77 4.15 -6.04
CA TRP A 34 -5.97 2.72 -5.78
C TRP A 34 -7.46 2.36 -5.64
N LYS A 35 -8.23 2.62 -6.70
CA LYS A 35 -9.68 2.36 -6.73
C LYS A 35 -10.04 0.99 -7.29
N MET A 36 -9.14 0.36 -8.05
CA MET A 36 -9.38 -0.93 -8.67
C MET A 36 -8.58 -2.03 -7.95
N PRO A 37 -9.24 -2.91 -7.20
CA PRO A 37 -8.58 -4.09 -6.67
C PRO A 37 -8.21 -5.06 -7.82
N PRO A 38 -7.26 -5.98 -7.59
CA PRO A 38 -6.96 -7.04 -8.53
C PRO A 38 -8.23 -7.86 -8.85
N ILE A 39 -8.52 -8.09 -10.13
CA ILE A 39 -9.72 -8.81 -10.58
C ILE A 39 -9.79 -10.22 -9.96
N THR A 40 -8.65 -10.86 -9.81
CA THR A 40 -8.51 -12.21 -9.25
C THR A 40 -8.53 -12.26 -7.71
N TRP A 41 -8.73 -11.12 -7.03
CA TRP A 41 -8.65 -11.05 -5.56
C TRP A 41 -9.63 -12.01 -4.87
N ARG A 42 -10.86 -12.13 -5.38
CA ARG A 42 -11.85 -13.09 -4.85
C ARG A 42 -11.36 -14.55 -4.88
N GLN A 43 -10.70 -14.95 -5.96
CA GLN A 43 -10.17 -16.31 -6.09
C GLN A 43 -9.00 -16.52 -5.12
N ALA A 44 -8.12 -15.53 -4.98
CA ALA A 44 -7.02 -15.58 -4.02
C ALA A 44 -7.52 -15.70 -2.57
N VAL A 45 -8.56 -14.95 -2.20
CA VAL A 45 -9.17 -15.04 -0.86
C VAL A 45 -9.71 -16.44 -0.56
N ASN A 46 -10.36 -17.09 -1.53
CA ASN A 46 -10.83 -18.46 -1.35
C ASN A 46 -9.67 -19.45 -1.12
N GLN A 47 -8.53 -19.26 -1.79
CA GLN A 47 -7.34 -20.08 -1.55
C GLN A 47 -6.74 -19.80 -0.17
N PHE A 48 -6.68 -18.53 0.26
CA PHE A 48 -6.21 -18.18 1.59
C PHE A 48 -7.10 -18.75 2.69
N ALA A 49 -8.42 -18.79 2.49
CA ALA A 49 -9.34 -19.40 3.44
C ALA A 49 -9.07 -20.90 3.62
N THR A 50 -8.69 -21.62 2.55
CA THR A 50 -8.34 -23.05 2.63
C THR A 50 -6.97 -23.30 3.26
N VAL A 51 -5.97 -22.45 2.97
CA VAL A 51 -4.60 -22.64 3.49
C VAL A 51 -4.47 -22.15 4.93
N PHE A 52 -5.20 -21.10 5.32
CA PHE A 52 -5.10 -20.45 6.61
C PHE A 52 -6.42 -20.49 7.39
N VAL A 53 -7.11 -21.63 7.36
CA VAL A 53 -8.45 -21.82 7.98
C VAL A 53 -8.51 -21.23 9.39
N GLU A 54 -7.55 -21.57 10.26
CA GLU A 54 -7.52 -21.16 11.67
C GLU A 54 -7.52 -19.64 11.88
N ARG A 55 -6.93 -18.88 10.94
CA ARG A 55 -6.87 -17.41 11.01
C ARG A 55 -8.18 -16.75 10.59
N PHE A 56 -9.00 -17.44 9.79
CA PHE A 56 -10.32 -16.96 9.36
C PHE A 56 -11.41 -17.35 10.36
N THR A 57 -11.29 -18.49 11.04
CA THR A 57 -12.28 -18.96 12.02
C THR A 57 -12.19 -18.24 13.36
N CYS A 58 -10.98 -17.85 13.80
CA CYS A 58 -10.78 -17.10 15.05
C CYS A 58 -11.40 -15.69 15.04
N ALA A 59 -11.82 -15.18 13.87
CA ALA A 59 -12.50 -13.89 13.73
C ALA A 59 -14.04 -13.97 13.87
N ILE A 60 -14.60 -15.18 13.95
CA ILE A 60 -16.06 -15.43 14.00
C ILE A 60 -16.49 -15.94 15.41
N SER A 61 -15.53 -16.27 16.27
CA SER A 61 -15.74 -16.60 17.69
C SER A 61 -15.55 -15.37 18.58
#